data_AF-A0A8D5GCA7-F1
#
_entry.id   AF-A0A8D5GCA7-F1
#
_cell.length_a   1.000
_cell.length_b   1.000
_cell.length_c   1.000
_cell.angle_alpha   90.00
_cell.angle_beta   90.00
_cell.angle_gamma   90.00
#
_symmetry.space_group_name_H-M   'P 1'
#
loop_
_entity.id
_entity.type
_entity.pdbx_description
1 polymer ?
#
loop_
_entity_poly.entity_id
_entity_poly.type
_entity_poly.pdbx_seq_one_letter_code
_entity_poly.pdbx_strand_id
1 'polypeptide(L)'
;MATPKKPAAVAPVVKAVPVVKPAAAKPTATAKKVAAPAKKAAAPKAKSPAKPSSKIGPEERYRMTEVAAYYIAERDGFGGNPSDYWIKAEAQINSLLKK
;
A
#
# COMPACT_ATOMS: atom_id res chain seq x y z
N MET A 1 -46.51 0.81 29.14
CA MET A 1 -45.73 -0.44 29.29
C MET A 1 -45.26 -0.82 27.88
N ALA A 2 -44.00 -1.08 27.52
CA ALA A 2 -42.89 -1.65 28.25
C ALA A 2 -41.54 -1.01 27.84
N THR A 3 -40.55 -1.27 28.66
CA THR A 3 -39.23 -0.64 28.85
C THR A 3 -38.16 -0.95 27.78
N PRO A 4 -37.13 -0.09 27.64
CA PRO A 4 -35.97 -0.33 26.79
C PRO A 4 -34.94 -1.23 27.50
N LYS A 5 -34.29 -2.15 26.77
CA LYS A 5 -33.23 -3.02 27.31
C LYS A 5 -31.85 -2.60 26.77
N LYS A 6 -31.06 -1.99 27.65
CA LYS A 6 -29.65 -1.54 27.54
C LYS A 6 -28.69 -2.76 27.63
N PRO A 7 -27.41 -2.68 27.18
CA PRO A 7 -26.65 -3.77 26.57
C PRO A 7 -25.77 -4.57 27.54
N ALA A 8 -25.26 -5.71 27.07
CA ALA A 8 -24.21 -6.48 27.74
C ALA A 8 -22.84 -6.23 27.09
N ALA A 9 -21.84 -6.06 27.96
CA ALA A 9 -20.46 -5.72 27.67
C ALA A 9 -19.52 -6.93 27.86
N VAL A 10 -18.25 -6.74 27.46
CA VAL A 10 -16.98 -7.41 27.88
C VAL A 10 -16.79 -8.89 27.50
N ALA A 11 -15.61 -9.42 27.13
CA ALA A 11 -14.22 -8.94 26.95
C ALA A 11 -13.42 -10.06 26.22
N PRO A 12 -12.22 -9.78 25.67
CA PRO A 12 -11.48 -10.68 24.78
C PRO A 12 -10.68 -11.76 25.53
N VAL A 13 -10.68 -12.99 25.01
CA VAL A 13 -9.96 -14.13 25.59
C VAL A 13 -8.59 -14.34 24.91
N VAL A 14 -7.56 -13.94 25.67
CA VAL A 14 -6.27 -14.61 25.94
C VAL A 14 -5.27 -14.82 24.78
N LYS A 15 -4.18 -14.03 24.87
CA LYS A 15 -2.83 -14.37 24.39
C LYS A 15 -2.24 -15.49 25.26
N ALA A 16 -1.71 -16.55 24.63
CA ALA A 16 -0.75 -17.46 25.24
C ALA A 16 0.28 -17.92 24.19
N VAL A 17 1.50 -17.39 24.30
CA VAL A 17 2.78 -18.05 23.92
C VAL A 17 3.36 -18.64 25.23
N PRO A 18 4.42 -19.49 25.31
CA PRO A 18 5.40 -19.99 24.31
C PRO A 18 5.79 -21.49 24.49
N VAL A 19 6.76 -22.04 23.72
CA VAL A 19 7.74 -23.13 24.08
C VAL A 19 8.64 -23.40 22.83
N VAL A 20 9.88 -22.91 22.77
CA VAL A 20 11.18 -23.51 23.18
C VAL A 20 11.62 -24.76 22.36
N LYS A 21 12.38 -24.54 21.26
CA LYS A 21 13.77 -24.97 20.89
C LYS A 21 14.42 -26.14 21.70
N PRO A 22 15.45 -26.94 21.26
CA PRO A 22 16.27 -27.04 20.02
C PRO A 22 16.63 -28.48 19.50
N ALA A 23 17.36 -28.53 18.35
CA ALA A 23 18.54 -29.38 18.03
C ALA A 23 18.42 -30.90 17.68
N ALA A 24 18.89 -31.22 16.45
CA ALA A 24 19.87 -32.27 16.10
C ALA A 24 20.24 -32.08 14.61
N ALA A 25 21.41 -31.55 14.20
CA ALA A 25 22.75 -32.15 14.14
C ALA A 25 22.82 -33.51 13.42
N LYS A 26 23.25 -33.52 12.14
CA LYS A 26 24.63 -33.93 11.76
C LYS A 26 24.88 -33.82 10.24
N PRO A 27 26.14 -33.56 9.84
CA PRO A 27 26.55 -33.23 8.49
C PRO A 27 26.96 -34.48 7.70
N THR A 28 26.70 -34.51 6.40
CA THR A 28 27.37 -35.43 5.48
C THR A 28 27.86 -34.68 4.26
N ALA A 29 29.17 -34.70 4.13
CA ALA A 29 29.93 -34.16 3.02
C ALA A 29 29.81 -35.07 1.80
N THR A 30 29.44 -34.49 0.67
CA THR A 30 29.70 -34.91 -0.72
C THR A 30 29.41 -33.67 -1.57
N ALA A 31 30.12 -33.29 -2.62
CA ALA A 31 31.32 -33.75 -3.25
C ALA A 31 31.75 -32.63 -4.23
N LYS A 32 33.04 -32.63 -4.58
CA LYS A 32 33.58 -32.17 -5.87
C LYS A 32 33.32 -30.71 -6.28
N LYS A 33 34.35 -29.91 -5.99
CA LYS A 33 34.96 -28.92 -6.88
C LYS A 33 34.73 -29.25 -8.37
N VAL A 34 33.85 -28.50 -9.01
CA VAL A 34 33.89 -28.22 -10.45
C VAL A 34 33.94 -26.71 -10.58
N ALA A 35 35.11 -26.20 -10.95
CA ALA A 35 35.29 -24.81 -11.32
C ALA A 35 34.58 -24.59 -12.67
N ALA A 36 33.46 -23.88 -12.63
CA ALA A 36 32.90 -23.20 -13.78
C ALA A 36 32.97 -21.69 -13.49
N PRO A 37 33.39 -20.84 -14.45
CA PRO A 37 33.62 -19.44 -14.20
C PRO A 37 32.31 -18.79 -13.73
N ALA A 38 32.33 -18.28 -12.50
CA ALA A 38 31.24 -17.51 -11.93
C ALA A 38 30.95 -16.34 -12.86
N LYS A 39 29.84 -16.44 -13.59
CA LYS A 39 29.25 -15.33 -14.33
C LYS A 39 28.97 -14.26 -13.28
N LYS A 40 29.83 -13.23 -13.28
CA LYS A 40 29.84 -12.08 -12.39
C LYS A 40 28.39 -11.64 -12.13
N ALA A 41 27.90 -11.94 -10.93
CA ALA A 41 26.61 -11.44 -10.48
C ALA A 41 26.65 -9.93 -10.65
N ALA A 42 25.79 -9.41 -11.53
CA ALA A 42 25.66 -7.98 -11.71
C ALA A 42 25.36 -7.39 -10.34
N ALA A 43 26.25 -6.52 -9.87
CA ALA A 43 26.06 -5.78 -8.64
C ALA A 43 24.67 -5.13 -8.67
N PRO A 44 23.93 -5.11 -7.53
CA PRO A 44 22.65 -4.42 -7.47
C PRO A 44 22.91 -2.98 -7.86
N LYS A 45 22.34 -2.57 -9.00
CA LYS A 45 22.46 -1.22 -9.51
C LYS A 45 21.87 -0.32 -8.42
N ALA A 46 22.74 0.38 -7.70
CA ALA A 46 22.33 1.36 -6.71
C ALA A 46 21.32 2.28 -7.40
N LYS A 47 20.10 2.34 -6.86
CA LYS A 47 19.06 3.24 -7.35
C LYS A 47 19.63 4.64 -7.20
N SER A 48 20.14 5.21 -8.28
CA SER A 48 20.46 6.63 -8.32
C SER A 48 19.20 7.38 -7.91
N PRO A 49 19.29 8.37 -7.01
CA PRO A 49 18.15 9.21 -6.69
C PRO A 49 17.69 9.83 -8.01
N ALA A 50 16.50 9.41 -8.45
CA ALA A 50 15.90 9.96 -9.64
C ALA A 50 15.79 11.47 -9.41
N LYS A 51 16.38 12.25 -10.31
CA LYS A 51 16.24 13.71 -10.34
C LYS A 51 14.75 14.03 -10.14
N PRO A 52 14.37 14.96 -9.25
CA PRO A 52 12.96 15.28 -9.04
C PRO A 52 12.41 15.67 -10.39
N SER A 53 11.68 14.74 -10.99
CA SER A 53 10.92 15.05 -12.18
C SER A 53 9.90 16.06 -11.69
N SER A 54 9.76 17.20 -12.36
CA SER A 54 8.67 18.17 -12.12
C SER A 54 7.27 17.56 -12.39
N LYS A 55 7.18 16.24 -12.39
CA LYS A 55 6.04 15.41 -12.66
C LYS A 55 5.42 15.11 -11.31
N ILE A 56 4.22 15.65 -11.12
CA ILE A 56 3.40 15.44 -9.93
C ILE A 56 3.38 13.95 -9.58
N GLY A 57 3.85 13.66 -8.37
CA GLY A 57 3.90 12.30 -7.82
C GLY A 57 2.49 11.73 -7.61
N PRO A 58 2.38 10.41 -7.44
CA PRO A 58 1.08 9.75 -7.27
C PRO A 58 0.31 10.26 -6.04
N GLU A 59 0.97 10.49 -4.90
CA GLU A 59 0.30 11.08 -3.73
C GLU A 59 -0.24 12.50 -3.99
N GLU A 60 0.51 13.33 -4.71
CA GLU A 60 0.09 14.69 -5.02
C GLU A 60 -1.09 14.69 -6.00
N ARG A 61 -1.10 13.78 -6.99
CA ARG A 61 -2.27 13.56 -7.85
C ARG A 61 -3.50 13.16 -7.06
N TYR A 62 -3.34 12.28 -6.08
CA TYR A 62 -4.46 11.84 -5.23
C TYR A 62 -5.08 13.00 -4.45
N ARG A 63 -4.24 13.84 -3.82
CA ARG A 63 -4.70 15.05 -3.11
C ARG A 63 -5.40 16.03 -4.04
N MET A 64 -4.83 16.28 -5.22
CA MET A 64 -5.46 17.13 -6.22
C MET A 64 -6.82 16.59 -6.67
N THR A 65 -6.92 15.28 -6.90
CA THR A 65 -8.17 14.61 -7.26
C THR A 65 -9.20 14.72 -6.15
N GLU A 66 -8.82 14.50 -4.89
CA GLU A 66 -9.72 14.60 -3.73
C GLU A 66 -10.34 16.00 -3.63
N VAL A 67 -9.49 17.03 -3.69
CA VAL A 67 -9.93 18.43 -3.65
C VAL A 67 -10.82 18.77 -4.85
N ALA A 68 -10.45 18.33 -6.05
CA ALA A 68 -11.26 18.55 -7.24
C ALA A 68 -12.62 17.82 -7.16
N ALA A 69 -12.66 16.58 -6.66
CA ALA A 69 -13.89 15.83 -6.49
C ALA A 69 -14.84 16.52 -5.51
N TYR A 70 -14.30 17.06 -4.41
CA TYR A 70 -15.09 17.86 -3.47
C TYR A 70 -15.71 19.08 -4.14
N TYR A 71 -14.94 19.87 -4.89
CA TYR A 71 -15.48 21.05 -5.58
C TYR A 71 -16.48 20.69 -6.68
N ILE A 72 -16.29 19.57 -7.38
CA ILE A 72 -17.27 19.09 -8.37
C ILE A 72 -18.56 18.71 -7.65
N ALA A 73 -18.48 17.97 -6.55
CA ALA A 73 -19.64 17.59 -5.76
C ALA A 73 -20.36 18.82 -5.18
N GLU A 74 -19.63 19.78 -4.63
CA GLU A 74 -20.18 21.03 -4.10
C GLU A 74 -20.91 21.84 -5.17
N ARG A 75 -20.33 21.96 -6.38
CA ARG A 75 -20.95 22.65 -7.52
C ARG A 75 -22.22 21.97 -8.01
N ASP A 76 -22.30 20.65 -7.83
CA ASP A 76 -23.46 19.83 -8.16
C ASP A 76 -24.44 19.71 -6.96
N GLY A 77 -24.15 20.36 -5.84
CA GLY A 77 -24.96 20.34 -4.63
C GLY A 77 -24.96 18.99 -3.89
N PHE A 78 -23.93 18.16 -4.10
CA PHE A 78 -23.81 16.79 -3.57
C PHE A 78 -24.96 15.85 -3.96
N GLY A 79 -25.64 16.12 -5.08
CA GLY A 79 -26.82 15.38 -5.50
C GLY A 79 -26.55 14.03 -6.19
N GLY A 80 -25.31 13.78 -6.59
CA GLY A 80 -24.87 12.62 -7.36
C GLY A 80 -24.01 11.63 -6.57
N ASN A 81 -23.50 10.62 -7.28
CA ASN A 81 -22.66 9.59 -6.67
C ASN A 81 -21.23 10.11 -6.48
N PRO A 82 -20.62 9.94 -5.28
CA PRO A 82 -19.23 10.32 -5.02
C PRO A 82 -18.23 9.74 -6.03
N SER A 83 -18.48 8.51 -6.53
CA SER A 83 -17.62 7.87 -7.52
C SER A 83 -17.59 8.61 -8.86
N ASP A 84 -18.73 9.15 -9.30
CA ASP A 84 -18.81 9.91 -10.55
C ASP A 84 -18.03 11.23 -10.45
N TYR A 85 -18.07 11.88 -9.29
CA TYR A 85 -17.29 13.09 -9.04
C TYR A 85 -15.78 12.80 -9.00
N TRP A 86 -15.38 11.67 -8.43
CA TRP A 86 -13.99 11.23 -8.46
C TRP A 86 -13.49 11.00 -9.89
N ILE A 87 -14.26 10.28 -10.72
CA ILE A 87 -13.87 10.01 -12.12
C ILE A 87 -13.74 11.33 -12.91
N LYS A 88 -14.68 12.26 -12.73
CA LYS A 88 -14.60 13.60 -13.35
C LYS A 88 -13.37 14.37 -12.88
N ALA A 89 -13.07 14.33 -11.59
CA ALA A 89 -11.89 14.96 -11.01
C ALA A 89 -10.59 14.38 -11.58
N GLU A 90 -10.47 13.05 -11.66
CA GLU A 90 -9.30 12.39 -12.24
C GLU A 90 -9.08 12.80 -13.69
N ALA A 91 -10.15 12.86 -14.50
CA ALA A 91 -10.07 13.32 -15.88
C ALA A 91 -9.59 14.78 -15.98
N GLN A 92 -10.09 15.65 -15.11
CA GLN A 92 -9.71 17.06 -15.07
C GLN A 92 -8.24 17.25 -14.68
N ILE A 93 -7.80 16.60 -13.59
CA ILE A 93 -6.39 16.64 -13.16
C ILE A 93 -5.49 16.05 -14.24
N ASN A 94 -5.84 14.91 -14.83
CA ASN A 94 -5.02 14.30 -15.88
C ASN A 94 -4.89 15.21 -17.12
N SER A 95 -5.94 15.96 -17.48
CA SER A 95 -5.90 16.93 -18.57
C SER A 95 -4.95 18.10 -18.26
N LEU A 96 -4.97 18.61 -17.03
CA LEU A 96 -4.07 19.67 -16.56
C LEU A 96 -2.60 19.22 -16.52
N LEU A 97 -2.34 17.95 -16.16
CA LEU A 97 -0.99 17.40 -16.03
C LEU A 97 -0.39 16.87 -17.33
N LYS A 98 -1.22 16.72 -18.37
CA LYS A 98 -0.77 16.27 -19.68
C LYS A 98 -0.39 17.44 -20.61
N LYS A 99 -0.61 18.67 -20.16
CA LYS A 99 -0.20 19.92 -20.82
C LYS A 99 1.16 20.37 -20.31
#